data_AF-A0A0A6RQZ8-F1
#
_entry.id   AF-A0A0A6RQZ8-F1
#
_cell.length_a   1.000
_cell.length_b   1.000
_cell.length_c   1.000
_cell.angle_alpha   90.00
_cell.angle_beta   90.00
_cell.angle_gamma   90.00
#
_symmetry.space_group_name_H-M   'P 1'
#
loop_
_entity.id
_entity.type
_entity.pdbx_description
1 polymer ?
#
loop_
_entity_poly.entity_id
_entity_poly.type
_entity_poly.pdbx_seq_one_letter_code
_entity_poly.pdbx_strand_id
1 'polypeptide(L)'
;MDVQNKFWTPNYFNIMYSIDDPMFALILRFVGHNQKIFFCNQNFIKKQLKAIQEHIEKFPPEEKELRAIEWIEKCARQYRKIWEKEIITDAFSKEKCPDCPLSEINNLKICRIHDQWLKLFQQYAINEIDSKQYIESNLKLLAEHKEHLKIKLSELK
;
A
#
# COMPACT_ATOMS: atom_id res chain seq x y z
N MET A 1 -1.89 -48.87 -9.95
CA MET A 1 -1.30 -48.21 -8.77
C MET A 1 -0.26 -47.22 -9.26
N ASP A 2 -0.27 -46.04 -8.66
CA ASP A 2 0.67 -44.92 -8.76
C ASP A 2 0.72 -44.06 -10.04
N VAL A 3 -0.32 -43.22 -10.17
CA VAL A 3 -0.22 -41.90 -10.80
C VAL A 3 0.41 -40.94 -9.77
N GLN A 4 1.73 -40.84 -9.74
CA GLN A 4 2.42 -39.85 -8.90
C GLN A 4 2.42 -38.47 -9.57
N ASN A 5 1.58 -37.58 -9.02
CA ASN A 5 1.78 -36.15 -8.82
C ASN A 5 2.93 -35.50 -9.62
N LYS A 6 2.60 -35.00 -10.82
CA LYS A 6 3.36 -33.98 -11.55
C LYS A 6 2.56 -32.68 -11.73
N PHE A 7 1.73 -32.34 -10.76
CA PHE A 7 1.13 -31.01 -10.66
C PHE A 7 1.71 -30.34 -9.43
N TRP A 8 1.93 -29.03 -9.50
CA TRP A 8 2.58 -28.18 -8.48
C TRP A 8 4.11 -28.04 -8.58
N THR A 9 4.62 -27.72 -9.77
CA THR A 9 5.61 -26.64 -9.79
C THR A 9 4.86 -25.34 -9.51
N PRO A 10 5.16 -24.57 -8.45
CA PRO A 10 4.63 -23.23 -8.31
C PRO A 10 5.29 -22.40 -9.41
N ASN A 11 4.67 -22.40 -10.59
CA ASN A 11 4.86 -21.30 -11.51
C ASN A 11 4.49 -20.07 -10.71
N TYR A 12 5.51 -19.30 -10.34
CA TYR A 12 5.38 -17.94 -9.91
C TYR A 12 4.67 -17.22 -11.06
N PHE A 13 3.34 -17.32 -11.08
CA PHE A 13 2.51 -16.32 -11.68
C PHE A 13 3.03 -15.03 -11.06
N ASN A 14 3.84 -14.31 -11.83
CA ASN A 14 3.83 -12.86 -11.77
C ASN A 14 2.38 -12.50 -12.08
N ILE A 15 1.54 -12.59 -11.05
CA ILE A 15 0.28 -11.86 -11.00
C ILE A 15 0.79 -10.43 -11.08
N MET A 16 0.78 -9.87 -12.29
CA MET A 16 1.09 -8.47 -12.49
C MET A 16 -0.09 -7.74 -11.86
N TYR A 17 0.04 -7.47 -10.56
CA TYR A 17 -0.94 -6.74 -9.79
C TYR A 17 -1.02 -5.33 -10.38
N SER A 18 -2.12 -5.07 -11.10
CA SER A 18 -2.45 -3.72 -11.54
C SER A 18 -3.01 -2.98 -10.34
N ILE A 19 -2.28 -1.96 -9.87
CA ILE A 19 -2.80 -1.02 -8.88
C ILE A 19 -3.81 -0.12 -9.59
N ASP A 20 -5.04 -0.06 -9.08
CA ASP A 20 -6.12 0.71 -9.71
C ASP A 20 -5.91 2.23 -9.53
N ASP A 21 -5.17 2.64 -8.51
CA ASP A 21 -4.85 4.03 -8.23
C ASP A 21 -3.51 4.45 -8.88
N PRO A 22 -3.53 5.44 -9.81
CA PRO A 22 -2.35 5.84 -10.55
C PRO A 22 -1.27 6.49 -9.67
N MET A 23 -1.64 7.16 -8.58
CA MET A 23 -0.65 7.75 -7.67
C MET A 23 0.03 6.68 -6.83
N PHE A 24 -0.72 5.69 -6.34
CA PHE A 24 -0.12 4.55 -5.67
C PHE A 24 0.81 3.76 -6.60
N ALA A 25 0.42 3.58 -7.87
CA ALA A 25 1.27 2.95 -8.87
C ALA A 25 2.59 3.72 -9.07
N LEU A 26 2.54 5.06 -9.12
CA LEU A 26 3.74 5.91 -9.21
C LEU A 26 4.59 5.80 -7.93
N ILE A 27 3.99 5.88 -6.75
CA ILE A 27 4.70 5.77 -5.46
C ILE A 27 5.41 4.42 -5.37
N LEU A 28 4.74 3.33 -5.74
CA LEU A 28 5.35 2.00 -5.79
C LEU A 28 6.53 1.93 -6.73
N ARG A 29 6.40 2.49 -7.94
CA ARG A 29 7.45 2.47 -8.95
C ARG A 29 8.69 3.26 -8.52
N PHE A 30 8.51 4.40 -7.86
CA PHE A 30 9.61 5.33 -7.57
C PHE A 30 10.17 5.20 -6.14
N VAL A 31 9.35 4.79 -5.17
CA VAL A 31 9.76 4.63 -3.76
C VAL A 31 9.99 3.16 -3.41
N GLY A 32 9.19 2.25 -3.98
CA GLY A 32 9.18 0.82 -3.63
C GLY A 32 10.13 -0.04 -4.45
N HIS A 33 11.13 0.55 -5.12
CA HIS A 33 11.89 -0.02 -6.25
C HIS A 33 12.47 -1.45 -6.04
N ASN A 34 12.52 -1.96 -4.80
CA ASN A 34 13.00 -3.30 -4.45
C ASN A 34 12.06 -4.12 -3.53
N GLN A 35 10.83 -3.68 -3.26
CA GLN A 35 9.94 -4.34 -2.30
C GLN A 35 9.14 -5.48 -2.96
N LYS A 36 9.30 -6.70 -2.43
CA LYS A 36 8.36 -7.79 -2.68
C LYS A 36 7.12 -7.58 -1.83
N ILE A 37 6.17 -6.81 -2.34
CA ILE A 37 4.90 -6.59 -1.67
C ILE A 37 4.03 -7.83 -1.87
N PHE A 38 3.74 -8.51 -0.76
CA PHE A 38 2.84 -9.66 -0.77
C PHE A 38 1.39 -9.18 -0.71
N PHE A 39 0.78 -9.15 -1.89
CA PHE A 39 -0.64 -8.92 -2.11
C PHE A 39 -1.49 -10.14 -1.72
N CYS A 40 -1.24 -10.77 -0.58
CA CYS A 40 -2.13 -11.80 -0.02
C CYS A 40 -2.14 -11.66 1.50
N ASN A 41 -3.22 -11.09 2.04
CA ASN A 41 -3.39 -10.89 3.48
C ASN A 41 -4.59 -11.68 4.00
N GLN A 42 -4.33 -12.74 4.76
CA GLN A 42 -5.37 -13.60 5.33
C GLN A 42 -6.35 -12.83 6.24
N ASN A 43 -5.89 -11.79 6.94
CA ASN A 43 -6.75 -10.99 7.80
C ASN A 43 -7.74 -10.15 7.00
N PHE A 44 -7.32 -9.65 5.84
CA PHE A 44 -8.20 -8.92 4.93
C PHE A 44 -9.31 -9.83 4.38
N ILE A 45 -8.95 -11.05 3.93
CA ILE A 45 -9.91 -12.05 3.46
C ILE A 45 -10.93 -12.40 4.55
N LYS A 46 -10.48 -12.60 5.80
CA LYS A 46 -11.37 -12.85 6.94
C LYS A 46 -12.36 -11.70 7.17
N LYS A 47 -11.90 -10.44 7.11
CA LYS A 47 -12.77 -9.26 7.24
C LYS A 47 -13.81 -9.20 6.12
N GLN A 48 -13.42 -9.51 4.88
CA GLN A 48 -14.36 -9.54 3.74
C GLN A 48 -15.42 -10.62 3.89
N LEU A 49 -15.03 -11.84 4.27
CA LEU A 49 -15.97 -12.93 4.51
C LEU A 49 -16.98 -12.59 5.60
N LYS A 50 -16.51 -11.95 6.69
CA LYS A 50 -17.40 -11.47 7.76
C LYS A 50 -18.40 -10.42 7.26
N ALA A 51 -17.94 -9.44 6.48
CA ALA A 51 -18.81 -8.40 5.94
C ALA A 51 -19.88 -8.96 4.97
N ILE A 52 -19.51 -9.95 4.15
CA ILE A 52 -20.45 -10.65 3.27
C ILE A 52 -21.46 -11.45 4.10
N GLN A 53 -21.01 -12.18 5.13
CA GLN A 53 -21.88 -12.94 6.04
C GLN A 53 -22.91 -12.02 6.74
N GLU A 54 -22.47 -10.93 7.34
CA GLU A 54 -23.34 -9.92 7.98
C GLU A 54 -24.35 -9.30 7.00
N HIS A 55 -24.00 -9.23 5.71
CA HIS A 55 -24.90 -8.73 4.68
C HIS A 55 -25.97 -9.76 4.29
N ILE A 56 -25.58 -11.01 4.02
CA ILE A 56 -26.50 -12.06 3.54
C ILE A 56 -27.40 -12.62 4.64
N GLU A 57 -27.02 -12.49 5.91
CA GLU A 57 -27.86 -12.88 7.06
C GLU A 57 -29.20 -12.14 7.13
N LYS A 58 -29.30 -10.99 6.44
CA LYS A 58 -30.52 -10.18 6.36
C LYS A 58 -31.56 -10.73 5.39
N PHE A 59 -31.21 -11.74 4.60
CA PHE A 59 -32.04 -12.29 3.52
C PHE A 59 -32.46 -13.75 3.81
N PRO A 60 -33.60 -14.20 3.25
CA PRO A 60 -34.02 -15.59 3.37
C PRO A 60 -33.02 -16.54 2.69
N PRO A 61 -32.90 -17.80 3.13
CA PRO A 61 -31.89 -18.75 2.65
C PRO A 61 -31.82 -18.88 1.12
N GLU A 62 -32.96 -18.87 0.46
CA GLU A 62 -33.09 -18.94 -1.01
C GLU A 62 -32.48 -17.75 -1.76
N GLU A 63 -32.39 -16.58 -1.13
CA GLU A 63 -31.81 -15.37 -1.74
C GLU A 63 -30.33 -15.16 -1.40
N LYS A 64 -29.80 -15.86 -0.39
CA LYS A 64 -28.45 -15.56 0.16
C LYS A 64 -27.34 -15.67 -0.87
N GLU A 65 -27.40 -16.68 -1.75
CA GLU A 65 -26.39 -16.91 -2.78
C GLU A 65 -26.39 -15.77 -3.81
N LEU A 66 -27.57 -15.41 -4.33
CA LEU A 66 -27.73 -14.31 -5.27
C LEU A 66 -27.25 -12.98 -4.66
N ARG A 67 -27.64 -12.70 -3.41
CA ARG A 67 -27.24 -11.48 -2.68
C ARG A 67 -25.74 -11.43 -2.41
N ALA A 68 -25.10 -12.56 -2.17
CA ALA A 68 -23.65 -12.63 -2.03
C ALA A 68 -22.95 -12.21 -3.33
N ILE A 69 -23.42 -12.71 -4.48
CA ILE A 69 -22.86 -12.39 -5.80
C ILE A 69 -23.05 -10.89 -6.10
N GLU A 70 -24.27 -10.36 -5.94
CA GLU A 70 -24.56 -8.93 -6.16
C GLU A 70 -23.68 -8.03 -5.27
N TRP A 71 -23.49 -8.41 -4.01
CA TRP A 71 -22.65 -7.66 -3.08
C TRP A 71 -21.17 -7.70 -3.48
N ILE A 72 -20.67 -8.86 -3.91
CA ILE A 72 -19.29 -9.00 -4.38
C ILE A 72 -19.08 -8.16 -5.64
N GLU A 73 -19.96 -8.24 -6.63
CA GLU A 73 -19.84 -7.46 -7.87
C GLU A 73 -19.84 -5.95 -7.59
N LYS A 74 -20.71 -5.50 -6.69
CA LYS A 74 -20.81 -4.09 -6.30
C LYS A 74 -19.58 -3.60 -5.53
N CYS A 75 -19.05 -4.43 -4.63
CA CYS A 75 -18.03 -3.99 -3.66
C CYS A 75 -16.60 -4.38 -4.04
N ALA A 76 -16.40 -5.30 -4.99
CA ALA A 76 -15.08 -5.85 -5.34
C ALA A 76 -14.04 -4.78 -5.67
N ARG A 77 -14.43 -3.77 -6.47
CA ARG A 77 -13.53 -2.66 -6.84
C ARG A 77 -13.16 -1.80 -5.62
N GLN A 78 -14.11 -1.50 -4.74
CA GLN A 78 -13.86 -0.71 -3.54
C GLN A 78 -12.96 -1.48 -2.56
N TYR A 79 -13.21 -2.77 -2.37
CA TYR A 79 -12.37 -3.61 -1.55
C TYR A 79 -10.93 -3.68 -2.07
N ARG A 80 -10.75 -3.83 -3.38
CA ARG A 80 -9.41 -3.82 -4.00
C ARG A 80 -8.69 -2.51 -3.71
N LYS A 81 -9.34 -1.36 -3.90
CA LYS A 81 -8.75 -0.05 -3.60
C LYS A 81 -8.35 0.11 -2.14
N ILE A 82 -9.23 -0.26 -1.21
CA ILE A 82 -8.95 -0.18 0.25
C ILE A 82 -7.74 -1.07 0.58
N TRP A 83 -7.70 -2.26 0.01
CA TRP A 83 -6.62 -3.21 0.25
C TRP A 83 -5.28 -2.75 -0.32
N GLU A 84 -5.25 -2.22 -1.54
CA GLU A 84 -4.06 -1.61 -2.14
C GLU A 84 -3.52 -0.52 -1.22
N LYS A 85 -4.38 0.38 -0.75
CA LYS A 85 -4.02 1.43 0.21
C LYS A 85 -3.39 0.86 1.49
N GLU A 86 -4.02 -0.12 2.12
CA GLU A 86 -3.53 -0.72 3.38
C GLU A 86 -2.17 -1.39 3.20
N ILE A 87 -2.02 -2.23 2.16
CA ILE A 87 -0.79 -2.99 1.91
C ILE A 87 0.37 -2.06 1.58
N ILE A 88 0.14 -1.07 0.70
CA ILE A 88 1.18 -0.14 0.29
C ILE A 88 1.58 0.77 1.46
N THR A 89 0.61 1.20 2.28
CA THR A 89 0.90 2.00 3.48
C THR A 89 1.73 1.22 4.52
N ASP A 90 1.38 -0.04 4.80
CA ASP A 90 2.16 -0.87 5.73
C ASP A 90 3.58 -1.12 5.19
N ALA A 91 3.72 -1.38 3.89
CA ALA A 91 5.01 -1.63 3.26
C ALA A 91 5.96 -0.43 3.39
N PHE A 92 5.47 0.79 3.18
CA PHE A 92 6.32 2.00 3.28
C PHE A 92 6.52 2.52 4.70
N SER A 93 5.64 2.19 5.66
CA SER A 93 5.75 2.67 7.04
C SER A 93 7.03 2.24 7.77
N LYS A 94 7.69 1.19 7.27
CA LYS A 94 8.87 0.55 7.90
C LYS A 94 10.19 0.92 7.20
N GLU A 95 10.13 1.70 6.13
CA GLU A 95 11.27 1.94 5.26
C GLU A 95 12.10 3.15 5.68
N LYS A 96 13.39 3.10 5.35
CA LYS A 96 14.31 4.22 5.54
C LYS A 96 14.60 4.87 4.20
N CYS A 97 14.80 6.19 4.19
CA CYS A 97 15.24 6.89 2.99
C CYS A 97 16.64 6.39 2.58
N PRO A 98 16.83 5.87 1.35
CA PRO A 98 18.11 5.34 0.89
C PRO A 98 19.23 6.38 0.93
N ASP A 99 18.89 7.64 0.61
CA ASP A 99 19.84 8.75 0.55
C ASP A 99 19.89 9.57 1.86
N CYS A 100 19.42 8.99 2.98
CA CYS A 100 19.42 9.70 4.24
C CYS A 100 20.86 9.87 4.75
N PRO A 101 21.36 11.11 4.97
CA PRO A 101 22.69 11.33 5.56
C PRO A 101 22.78 10.85 7.02
N LEU A 102 21.64 10.51 7.63
CA LEU A 102 21.55 9.93 8.98
C LEU A 102 21.48 8.39 8.95
N SER A 103 21.55 7.75 7.78
CA SER A 103 21.44 6.28 7.63
C SER A 103 22.62 5.53 8.27
N GLU A 104 23.79 6.15 8.32
CA GLU A 104 25.01 5.60 8.94
C GLU A 104 25.02 5.73 10.48
N ILE A 105 24.21 6.64 11.03
CA ILE A 105 24.07 6.78 12.47
C ILE A 105 23.04 5.73 12.91
N ASN A 106 23.52 4.70 13.61
CA ASN A 106 22.87 3.44 13.95
C ASN A 106 21.62 3.54 14.86
N ASN A 107 20.79 4.55 14.65
CA ASN A 107 19.54 4.78 15.35
C ASN A 107 18.37 4.41 14.44
N LEU A 108 17.38 3.75 15.01
CA LEU A 108 16.09 3.41 14.41
C LEU A 108 15.23 4.64 14.01
N LYS A 109 15.83 5.83 13.94
CA LYS A 109 15.14 7.09 13.72
C LYS A 109 14.97 7.34 12.23
N ILE A 110 13.71 7.39 11.80
CA ILE A 110 13.30 7.92 10.50
C ILE A 110 13.68 9.41 10.44
N CYS A 111 14.18 9.91 9.31
CA CYS A 111 14.52 11.32 9.17
C CYS A 111 13.26 12.19 9.19
N ARG A 112 13.39 13.46 9.62
CA ARG A 112 12.24 14.38 9.73
C ARG A 112 11.45 14.52 8.43
N ILE A 113 12.13 14.57 7.29
CA ILE A 113 11.49 14.65 5.96
C ILE A 113 10.65 13.40 5.70
N HIS A 114 11.17 12.21 6.01
CA HIS A 114 10.47 10.96 5.80
C HIS A 114 9.29 10.78 6.77
N ASP A 115 9.41 11.22 8.03
CA ASP A 115 8.28 11.25 8.97
C ASP A 115 7.13 12.15 8.47
N GLN A 116 7.47 13.34 7.96
CA GLN A 116 6.48 14.27 7.41
C GLN A 116 5.86 13.77 6.10
N TRP A 117 6.67 13.16 5.23
CA TRP A 117 6.19 12.49 4.02
C TRP A 117 5.24 11.34 4.35
N LEU A 118 5.58 10.51 5.35
CA LEU A 118 4.76 9.36 5.77
C LEU A 118 3.39 9.82 6.29
N LYS A 119 3.33 10.95 7.01
CA LYS A 119 2.07 11.56 7.43
C LYS A 119 1.21 11.96 6.23
N LEU A 120 1.76 12.70 5.27
CA LEU A 120 1.04 13.07 4.04
C LEU A 120 0.55 11.84 3.28
N PHE A 121 1.38 10.78 3.25
CA PHE A 121 1.03 9.53 2.59
C PHE A 121 -0.11 8.80 3.29
N GLN A 122 -0.11 8.75 4.63
CA GLN A 122 -1.21 8.18 5.41
C GLN A 122 -2.51 8.95 5.19
N GLN A 123 -2.47 10.28 5.18
CA GLN A 123 -3.63 11.13 4.91
C GLN A 123 -4.21 10.86 3.51
N TYR A 124 -3.34 10.72 2.51
CA TYR A 124 -3.76 10.33 1.17
C TYR A 124 -4.35 8.91 1.12
N ALA A 125 -3.76 7.97 1.84
CA ALA A 125 -4.24 6.59 1.90
C ALA A 125 -5.66 6.49 2.47
N ILE A 126 -5.98 7.29 3.49
CA ILE A 126 -7.33 7.33 4.08
C ILE A 126 -8.31 8.27 3.34
N ASN A 127 -7.90 8.85 2.21
CA ASN A 127 -8.66 9.85 1.42
C ASN A 127 -8.98 11.15 2.18
N GLU A 128 -8.17 11.53 3.16
CA GLU A 128 -8.29 12.84 3.82
C GLU A 128 -7.84 13.97 2.88
N ILE A 129 -6.85 13.68 2.04
CA ILE A 129 -6.37 14.59 0.99
C ILE A 129 -6.47 13.92 -0.38
N ASP A 130 -6.71 14.72 -1.42
CA ASP A 130 -6.70 14.23 -2.79
C ASP A 130 -5.29 14.14 -3.38
N SER A 131 -5.17 13.61 -4.60
CA SER A 131 -3.88 13.46 -5.27
C SER A 131 -3.17 14.79 -5.54
N LYS A 132 -3.93 15.86 -5.81
CA LYS A 132 -3.38 17.19 -6.08
C LYS A 132 -2.80 17.78 -4.79
N GLN A 133 -3.57 17.74 -3.70
CA GLN A 133 -3.15 18.19 -2.38
C GLN A 133 -1.94 17.40 -1.88
N TYR A 134 -1.91 16.08 -2.12
CA TYR A 134 -0.76 15.24 -1.81
C TYR A 134 0.49 15.72 -2.56
N ILE A 135 0.41 15.95 -3.87
CA ILE A 135 1.55 16.43 -4.66
C ILE A 135 2.02 17.81 -4.18
N GLU A 136 1.10 18.76 -4.03
CA GLU A 136 1.42 20.13 -3.62
C GLU A 136 2.09 20.17 -2.24
N SER A 137 1.56 19.39 -1.28
CA SER A 137 2.13 19.30 0.08
C SER A 137 3.52 18.67 0.07
N ASN A 138 3.75 17.66 -0.77
CA ASN A 138 5.07 17.04 -0.91
C ASN A 138 6.08 17.98 -1.57
N LEU A 139 5.69 18.72 -2.62
CA LEU A 139 6.55 19.70 -3.25
C LEU A 139 6.94 20.83 -2.27
N LYS A 140 5.98 21.28 -1.45
CA LYS A 140 6.24 22.25 -0.39
C LYS A 140 7.19 21.70 0.67
N LEU A 141 6.98 20.47 1.15
CA LEU A 141 7.86 19.78 2.09
C LEU A 141 9.30 19.71 1.56
N LEU A 142 9.48 19.34 0.29
CA LEU A 142 10.79 19.29 -0.35
C LEU A 142 11.41 20.68 -0.50
N ALA A 143 10.63 21.68 -0.90
CA ALA A 143 11.11 23.06 -1.04
C ALA A 143 11.58 23.66 0.30
N GLU A 144 10.84 23.43 1.38
CA GLU A 144 11.20 23.87 2.74
C GLU A 144 12.52 23.25 3.19
N HIS A 145 12.73 21.96 2.91
CA HIS A 145 13.95 21.26 3.31
C HIS A 145 15.10 21.42 2.31
N LYS A 146 14.86 21.91 1.09
CA LYS A 146 15.89 22.15 0.07
C LYS A 146 16.97 23.11 0.56
N GLU A 147 16.58 24.18 1.25
CA GLU A 147 17.54 25.15 1.80
C GLU A 147 18.31 24.57 2.99
N HIS A 148 17.69 23.66 3.77
CA HIS A 148 18.36 22.92 4.83
C HIS A 148 19.28 21.81 4.32
N LEU A 149 19.02 21.25 3.13
CA LEU A 149 19.88 20.26 2.47
C LEU A 149 21.10 20.89 1.78
N LYS A 150 21.05 22.19 1.43
CA LYS A 150 22.21 22.94 0.90
C LYS A 150 23.31 23.16 1.95
N ILE A 151 23.00 23.03 3.23
CA ILE A 151 23.94 23.10 4.35
C ILE A 151 24.16 21.64 4.81
N LYS A 152 25.16 20.91 4.30
CA LYS A 152 26.52 20.79 4.90
C LYS A 152 27.53 20.13 3.93
N LEU A 153 27.45 20.35 2.62
CA LEU A 153 28.57 19.97 1.74
C LEU A 153 29.83 20.82 2.01
N SER A 154 29.64 22.04 2.53
CA SER A 154 30.71 22.95 2.94
C SER A 154 31.23 22.71 4.37
N GLU A 155 30.52 21.94 5.19
CA GLU A 155 30.92 21.60 6.58
C GLU A 155 31.49 20.17 6.70
N LEU A 156 31.56 19.44 5.58
CA LEU A 156 32.17 18.10 5.45
C LEU A 156 33.58 18.17 4.80
N LYS A 157 34.24 19.34 4.84
CA LYS A 157 35.65 19.50 4.45
C LYS A 157 36.56 19.54 5.67
#